data_AF-A0A1H8YCD6-F1
#
_entry.id   AF-A0A1H8YCD6-F1
#
_cell.length_a   1.000
_cell.length_b   1.000
_cell.length_c   1.000
_cell.angle_alpha   90.00
_cell.angle_beta   90.00
_cell.angle_gamma   90.00
#
_symmetry.space_group_name_H-M   'P 1'
#
loop_
_entity.id
_entity.type
_entity.pdbx_description
1 polymer ?
#
loop_
_entity_poly.entity_id
_entity_poly.type
_entity_poly.pdbx_seq_one_letter_code
_entity_poly.pdbx_strand_id
1 'polypeptide(L)'
;MPANCLSNCPRGCSAAVSASGKWTYVIGDLDPDRHAGDVIDFARQHRAHAEGVPEWRDRPEHVRKHTIARVPPVKPAAPAPSAPSQEQS
;
A
#
# COMPACT_ATOMS: atom_id res chain seq x y z
N MET A 1 0.12 -0.61 14.76
CA MET A 1 0.36 -1.81 15.59
C MET A 1 1.72 -2.36 15.23
N PRO A 2 2.55 -2.79 16.21
CA PRO A 2 3.81 -3.46 15.92
C PRO A 2 3.53 -4.79 15.19
N ALA A 3 4.25 -5.05 14.11
CA ALA A 3 4.25 -6.35 13.44
C ALA A 3 5.36 -7.21 14.05
N ASN A 4 5.13 -8.52 14.21
CA ASN A 4 6.12 -9.40 14.84
C ASN A 4 7.29 -9.72 13.90
N CYS A 5 7.03 -10.39 12.78
CA CYS A 5 8.05 -10.73 11.78
C CYS A 5 7.49 -10.55 10.37
N LEU A 6 8.28 -9.94 9.50
CA LEU A 6 7.99 -9.80 8.07
C LEU A 6 8.98 -10.60 7.20
N SER A 7 9.83 -11.42 7.83
CA SER A 7 10.91 -12.18 7.18
C SER A 7 11.80 -11.35 6.24
N ASN A 8 11.93 -10.04 6.52
CA ASN A 8 12.66 -9.06 5.72
C ASN A 8 13.88 -8.49 6.47
N CYS A 9 14.49 -9.28 7.37
CA CYS A 9 15.57 -8.83 8.24
C CYS A 9 16.78 -8.19 7.51
N PRO A 10 17.24 -8.70 6.35
CA PRO A 10 18.36 -8.08 5.63
C PRO A 10 18.07 -6.68 5.07
N ARG A 11 16.80 -6.28 5.01
CA ARG A 11 16.31 -5.00 4.46
C ARG A 11 15.49 -4.22 5.50
N GLY A 12 15.91 -4.28 6.76
CA GLY A 12 15.37 -3.43 7.83
C GLY A 12 15.85 -1.97 7.70
N CYS A 13 15.09 -0.96 8.14
CA CYS A 13 13.77 -1.04 8.77
C CYS A 13 12.65 -1.40 7.77
N SER A 14 11.53 -1.92 8.25
CA SER A 14 10.42 -2.34 7.40
C SER A 14 9.05 -1.97 7.98
N ALA A 15 8.08 -1.75 7.10
CA ALA A 15 6.70 -1.48 7.47
C ALA A 15 5.74 -2.30 6.61
N ALA A 16 4.57 -2.59 7.18
CA ALA A 16 3.46 -3.18 6.43
C ALA A 16 2.27 -2.23 6.42
N VAL A 17 1.73 -1.96 5.23
CA VAL A 17 0.47 -1.22 5.05
C VAL A 17 -0.60 -2.20 4.59
N SER A 18 -1.60 -2.41 5.43
CA SER A 18 -2.68 -3.37 5.22
C SER A 18 -4.02 -2.81 5.67
N ALA A 19 -5.09 -3.32 5.07
CA ALA A 19 -6.46 -3.09 5.52
C ALA A 19 -7.34 -4.26 5.09
N SER A 20 -8.46 -4.47 5.78
CA SER A 20 -9.42 -5.52 5.43
C SER A 20 -9.91 -5.36 3.98
N GLY A 21 -9.92 -6.47 3.23
CA GLY A 21 -10.33 -6.48 1.83
C GLY A 21 -9.39 -5.79 0.84
N LYS A 22 -8.23 -5.30 1.30
CA LYS A 22 -7.28 -4.56 0.46
C LYS A 22 -5.95 -5.31 0.32
N TRP A 23 -5.22 -4.98 -0.73
CA TRP A 23 -3.85 -5.44 -0.92
C TRP A 23 -2.96 -5.04 0.26
N THR A 24 -2.07 -5.91 0.71
CA THR A 24 -1.06 -5.57 1.72
C THR A 24 0.28 -5.31 1.06
N TYR A 25 0.98 -4.27 1.51
CA TYR A 25 2.31 -3.89 1.04
C TYR A 25 3.31 -4.08 2.17
N VAL A 26 4.44 -4.72 1.88
CA VAL A 26 5.62 -4.73 2.74
C VAL A 26 6.67 -3.83 2.10
N ILE A 27 7.14 -2.83 2.84
CA ILE A 27 8.13 -1.84 2.40
C ILE A 27 9.39 -2.04 3.25
N GLY A 28 10.55 -2.10 2.59
CA GLY A 28 11.85 -2.31 3.23
C GLY A 28 12.79 -1.11 3.09
N ASP A 29 14.02 -1.29 3.58
CA ASP A 29 15.12 -0.32 3.51
C ASP A 29 14.73 1.07 4.02
N LEU A 30 13.87 1.13 5.03
CA LEU A 30 13.40 2.38 5.61
C LEU A 30 14.47 3.00 6.51
N ASP A 31 14.70 4.29 6.33
CA ASP A 31 15.35 5.16 7.29
C ASP A 31 14.22 5.86 8.08
N PRO A 32 14.13 5.67 9.41
CA PRO A 32 13.02 6.20 10.20
C PRO A 32 12.98 7.74 10.24
N ASP A 33 14.12 8.41 10.10
CA ASP A 33 14.20 9.88 10.14
C ASP A 33 13.84 10.51 8.79
N ARG A 34 13.97 9.74 7.69
CA ARG A 34 13.73 10.24 6.33
C ARG A 34 12.42 9.74 5.73
N HIS A 35 12.08 8.47 5.93
CA HIS A 35 11.02 7.79 5.16
C HIS A 35 9.72 7.58 5.97
N ALA A 36 9.65 8.03 7.22
CA ALA A 36 8.41 7.96 8.00
C ALA A 36 7.24 8.69 7.31
N GLY A 37 7.51 9.87 6.72
CA GLY A 37 6.52 10.63 5.95
C GLY A 37 5.98 9.84 4.75
N ASP A 38 6.88 9.23 3.96
CA ASP A 38 6.51 8.41 2.80
C ASP A 38 5.60 7.23 3.17
N VAL A 39 5.88 6.55 4.30
CA VAL A 39 5.04 5.45 4.76
C VAL A 39 3.66 5.95 5.17
N ILE A 40 3.57 7.10 5.86
CA ILE A 40 2.31 7.71 6.28
C ILE A 40 1.48 8.14 5.07
N ASP A 41 2.10 8.82 4.10
CA ASP A 41 1.40 9.29 2.91
C ASP A 41 0.94 8.13 2.04
N PHE A 42 1.75 7.10 1.88
CA PHE A 42 1.30 5.88 1.21
C PHE A 42 0.17 5.18 1.96
N ALA A 43 0.21 5.12 3.30
CA ALA A 43 -0.89 4.58 4.09
C ALA A 43 -2.20 5.36 3.90
N ARG A 44 -2.13 6.69 3.74
CA ARG A 44 -3.30 7.53 3.41
C ARG A 44 -3.85 7.23 2.03
N GLN A 45 -2.98 7.16 1.02
CA GLN A 45 -3.36 6.80 -0.35
C GLN A 45 -3.99 5.40 -0.41
N HIS A 46 -3.36 4.43 0.26
CA HIS A 46 -3.84 3.06 0.37
C HIS A 46 -5.22 2.98 1.02
N ARG A 47 -5.41 3.72 2.11
CA ARG A 47 -6.71 3.83 2.78
C ARG A 47 -7.77 4.45 1.88
N ALA A 48 -7.43 5.47 1.09
CA ALA A 48 -8.37 6.13 0.18
C ALA A 48 -8.77 5.26 -1.03
N HIS A 49 -7.84 4.44 -1.55
CA HIS A 49 -8.12 3.58 -2.70
C HIS A 49 -9.01 2.39 -2.32
N ALA A 50 -10.06 2.10 -3.10
CA ALA A 50 -11.04 1.04 -2.81
C ALA A 50 -10.37 -0.32 -2.51
N GLU A 51 -9.47 -0.75 -3.40
CA GLU A 51 -8.74 -2.03 -3.25
C GLU A 51 -7.38 -1.89 -2.54
N GLY A 52 -7.01 -0.68 -2.12
CA GLY A 52 -5.68 -0.40 -1.56
C GLY A 52 -4.56 -0.54 -2.60
N VAL A 53 -4.81 -0.13 -3.85
CA VAL A 53 -3.81 -0.12 -4.92
C VAL A 53 -3.68 1.30 -5.47
N PRO A 54 -3.10 2.24 -4.69
CA PRO A 54 -2.89 3.60 -5.19
C PRO A 54 -2.16 3.62 -6.53
N GLU A 55 -2.48 4.61 -7.36
CA GLU A 55 -1.88 4.76 -8.67
C GLU A 55 -0.36 4.80 -8.56
N TRP A 56 0.32 4.04 -9.42
CA TRP A 56 1.77 3.81 -9.31
C TRP A 56 2.57 5.11 -9.29
N ARG A 57 2.13 6.13 -10.03
CA ARG A 57 2.80 7.43 -10.13
C ARG A 57 2.67 8.29 -8.87
N ASP A 58 1.59 8.13 -8.12
CA ASP A 58 1.31 8.96 -6.94
C ASP A 58 1.99 8.45 -5.68
N ARG A 59 2.47 7.20 -5.72
CA ARG A 59 3.18 6.59 -4.60
C ARG A 59 4.50 7.34 -4.32
N PRO A 60 4.83 7.56 -3.04
CA PRO A 60 6.14 8.09 -2.66
C PRO A 60 7.28 7.28 -3.28
N GLU A 61 8.38 7.97 -3.63
CA GLU A 61 9.47 7.36 -4.39
C GLU A 61 10.05 6.14 -3.66
N HIS A 62 10.28 6.25 -2.35
CA HIS A 62 10.82 5.15 -1.56
C HIS A 62 9.90 3.93 -1.58
N VAL A 63 8.60 4.14 -1.44
CA VAL A 63 7.60 3.06 -1.48
C VAL A 63 7.59 2.37 -2.84
N ARG A 64 7.68 3.12 -3.95
CA ARG A 64 7.75 2.53 -5.30
C ARG A 64 8.96 1.62 -5.47
N LYS A 65 10.14 2.09 -5.04
CA LYS A 65 11.42 1.39 -5.26
C LYS A 65 11.66 0.25 -4.27
N HIS A 66 11.10 0.34 -3.06
CA HIS A 66 11.38 -0.58 -1.95
C HIS A 66 10.17 -1.38 -1.47
N THR A 67 9.14 -1.55 -2.32
CA THR A 67 8.09 -2.56 -2.07
C THR A 67 8.69 -3.96 -2.22
N ILE A 68 8.78 -4.69 -1.10
CA ILE A 68 9.34 -6.05 -1.03
C ILE A 68 8.30 -7.08 -1.48
N ALA A 69 7.05 -6.90 -1.02
CA ALA A 69 5.97 -7.81 -1.33
C ALA A 69 4.65 -7.05 -1.45
N ARG A 70 3.82 -7.53 -2.36
CA ARG A 70 2.39 -7.23 -2.42
C ARG A 70 1.63 -8.53 -2.19
N VAL A 71 0.92 -8.59 -1.08
CA VAL A 71 0.09 -9.76 -0.74
C VAL A 71 -1.34 -9.44 -1.16
N PRO A 72 -1.98 -10.27 -2.01
CA PRO A 72 -3.37 -10.06 -2.38
C PRO A 72 -4.26 -10.12 -1.15
N PRO A 73 -5.41 -9.43 -1.15
CA PRO A 73 -6.39 -9.61 -0.10
C PRO A 73 -6.77 -11.09 -0.01
N VAL A 74 -6.79 -11.63 1.20
CA VAL A 74 -7.37 -12.95 1.46
C VAL A 74 -8.86 -12.83 1.07
N LYS A 75 -9.28 -13.57 0.04
CA LYS A 75 -10.54 -13.38 -0.71
C LYS A 75 -11.78 -13.08 0.16
N PRO A 76 -12.78 -12.34 -0.40
CA PRO A 76 -12.58 -11.26 -1.38
C PRO A 76 -13.56 -10.06 -1.22
N ALA A 77 -13.12 -8.84 -1.55
CA ALA A 77 -14.06 -7.73 -1.80
C ALA A 77 -14.83 -7.96 -3.12
N ALA A 78 -16.15 -7.76 -3.11
CA ALA A 78 -16.98 -7.72 -4.32
C ALA A 78 -16.64 -6.44 -5.14
N PRO A 79 -16.74 -6.49 -6.49
CA PRO A 79 -16.27 -5.41 -7.35
C PRO A 79 -17.08 -4.12 -7.17
N ALA A 80 -16.41 -2.96 -7.15
CA ALA A 80 -17.10 -1.68 -7.34
C ALA A 80 -17.54 -1.57 -8.81
N PRO A 81 -18.78 -1.13 -9.10
CA PRO A 81 -19.25 -0.95 -10.46
C PRO A 81 -18.41 0.10 -11.18
N SER A 82 -18.13 -0.16 -12.47
CA SER A 82 -17.50 0.77 -13.39
C SER A 82 -18.19 2.14 -13.36
N ALA A 83 -17.41 3.20 -13.37
CA ALA A 83 -17.90 4.56 -13.53
C ALA A 83 -18.84 4.65 -14.76
N PRO A 84 -20.00 5.30 -14.66
CA PRO A 84 -20.80 5.56 -15.85
C PRO A 84 -20.03 6.51 -16.77
N SER A 85 -19.66 6.02 -17.95
CA SER A 85 -19.45 6.90 -19.11
C SER A 85 -20.78 7.56 -19.42
N GLN A 86 -20.82 8.88 -19.21
CA GLN A 86 -21.59 9.87 -19.97
C GLN A 86 -23.09 9.55 -20.20
N GLU A 87 -23.94 10.03 -19.30
CA GLU A 87 -25.20 10.63 -19.72
C GLU A 87 -24.86 12.04 -20.22
N GLN A 88 -25.03 12.30 -21.52
CA GLN A 88 -25.32 13.61 -22.10
C GLN A 88 -25.76 13.43 -23.57
N SER A 89 -27.07 13.25 -23.71
CA SER A 89 -27.96 13.70 -24.80
C SER A 89 -28.69 12.64 -25.61
#